data_AF-A0A7S1BZJ6-F1
#
_entry.id   AF-A0A7S1BZJ6-F1
#
_cell.length_a   1.000
_cell.length_b   1.000
_cell.length_c   1.000
_cell.angle_alpha   90.00
_cell.angle_beta   90.00
_cell.angle_gamma   90.00
#
_symmetry.space_group_name_H-M   'P 1'
#
loop_
_entity.id
_entity.type
_entity.pdbx_description
1 polymer ?
#
loop_
_entity_poly.entity_id
_entity_poly.type
_entity_poly.pdbx_seq_one_letter_code
_entity_poly.pdbx_strand_id
1 'polypeptide(L)'
;ILTHVMPFFTYDVSHTCGPDPSVCCQFDFTRLNTGRPWKKPPLAITSSNVAERSRLLIDQYRKKSNLYRSNVVLVELGGYSLYSKEQETDNQFTNYQAIIDYVNANVEGVTIQFGTLSDYFESIKGKFKPPLLTGSFFTYSEIKQEYWSGYFTTRPFDKALGRRLESILYAASAMGALPTEMQEARRTLSLYQHHDGITGTATNKVVEDYARRMMDSIRSVQSWMGKRLGHRHVPCWVQEAPRKAARDVCRGSEKEVVLFNPLRTAQKYCD
;
A
#
# COMPACT_ATOMS: atom_id res chain seq x y z
N ILE A 1 10.42 -6.83 14.88
CA ILE A 1 9.02 -6.40 14.65
C ILE A 1 8.17 -7.66 14.62
N LEU A 2 7.01 -7.68 15.28
CA LEU A 2 6.06 -8.80 15.13
C LEU A 2 5.35 -8.66 13.78
N THR A 3 5.30 -9.73 13.00
CA THR A 3 4.73 -9.71 11.64
C THR A 3 3.68 -10.80 11.50
N HIS A 4 2.51 -10.44 10.98
CA HIS A 4 1.45 -11.36 10.58
C HIS A 4 1.49 -11.51 9.05
N VAL A 5 1.56 -12.75 8.55
CA VAL A 5 1.43 -13.05 7.12
C VAL A 5 0.07 -13.72 6.93
N MET A 6 -0.75 -13.17 6.04
CA MET A 6 -2.04 -13.76 5.69
C MET A 6 -1.81 -15.08 4.93
N PRO A 7 -2.69 -16.09 5.11
CA PRO A 7 -2.37 -17.45 4.69
C PRO A 7 -2.90 -17.80 3.30
N PHE A 8 -3.62 -16.87 2.66
CA PHE A 8 -4.44 -17.15 1.49
C PHE A 8 -4.08 -16.22 0.32
N PHE A 9 -4.73 -16.48 -0.81
CA PHE A 9 -4.35 -15.99 -2.12
C PHE A 9 -4.46 -14.47 -2.29
N THR A 10 -5.56 -13.85 -1.83
CA THR A 10 -5.78 -12.41 -1.91
C THR A 10 -6.28 -11.84 -0.57
N TYR A 11 -6.45 -10.52 -0.51
CA TYR A 11 -7.02 -9.80 0.62
C TYR A 11 -8.51 -9.48 0.49
N ASP A 12 -9.19 -10.00 -0.53
CA ASP A 12 -10.63 -9.82 -0.66
C ASP A 12 -11.40 -10.72 0.33
N VAL A 13 -12.67 -10.38 0.60
CA VAL A 13 -13.55 -11.14 1.51
C VAL A 13 -13.58 -12.64 1.20
N SER A 14 -13.51 -13.03 -0.08
CA SER A 14 -13.57 -14.44 -0.48
C SER A 14 -12.31 -15.22 -0.12
N HIS A 15 -11.18 -14.57 0.14
CA HIS A 15 -9.94 -15.22 0.53
C HIS A 15 -9.47 -14.87 1.94
N THR A 16 -10.26 -14.15 2.74
CA THR A 16 -9.87 -13.77 4.10
C THR A 16 -10.63 -14.52 5.19
N CYS A 17 -11.83 -15.03 4.91
CA CYS A 17 -12.66 -15.70 5.92
C CYS A 17 -12.13 -17.09 6.31
N GLY A 18 -11.55 -17.84 5.37
CA GLY A 18 -11.12 -19.22 5.53
C GLY A 18 -10.66 -19.83 4.21
N PRO A 19 -10.37 -21.14 4.17
CA PRO A 19 -9.76 -21.76 3.01
C PRO A 19 -10.71 -22.02 1.83
N ASP A 20 -12.03 -21.97 2.00
CA ASP A 20 -13.00 -22.21 0.91
C ASP A 20 -13.59 -20.88 0.39
N PRO A 21 -13.09 -20.35 -0.74
CA PRO A 21 -13.58 -19.10 -1.29
C PRO A 21 -15.04 -19.17 -1.77
N SER A 22 -15.55 -20.37 -2.10
CA SER A 22 -16.95 -20.55 -2.47
C SER A 22 -17.89 -20.38 -1.28
N VAL A 23 -17.40 -20.58 -0.05
CA VAL A 23 -18.13 -20.29 1.19
C VAL A 23 -17.94 -18.83 1.57
N CYS A 24 -16.69 -18.35 1.62
CA CYS A 24 -16.36 -16.99 2.03
C CYS A 24 -17.03 -15.92 1.15
N CYS A 25 -17.13 -16.16 -0.16
CA CYS A 25 -17.81 -15.23 -1.07
C CYS A 25 -19.29 -15.02 -0.72
N GLN A 26 -19.94 -15.96 -0.04
CA GLN A 26 -21.34 -15.82 0.38
C GLN A 26 -21.49 -14.92 1.63
N PHE A 27 -20.39 -14.44 2.19
CA PHE A 27 -20.35 -13.49 3.31
C PHE A 27 -19.78 -12.13 2.86
N ASP A 28 -19.59 -11.93 1.55
CA ASP A 28 -19.39 -10.61 0.97
C ASP A 28 -20.76 -9.99 0.65
N PHE A 29 -21.36 -9.30 1.63
CA PHE A 29 -22.71 -8.74 1.47
C PHE A 29 -22.76 -7.50 0.56
N THR A 30 -21.61 -6.99 0.11
CA THR A 30 -21.58 -6.00 -0.99
C THR A 30 -22.09 -6.60 -2.31
N ARG A 31 -22.09 -7.94 -2.42
CA ARG A 31 -22.51 -8.72 -3.59
C ARG A 31 -23.96 -9.22 -3.52
N LEU A 32 -24.77 -8.77 -2.56
CA LEU A 32 -26.19 -9.19 -2.45
C LEU A 32 -26.98 -9.01 -3.75
N ASN A 33 -26.70 -7.92 -4.47
CA ASN A 33 -27.36 -7.58 -5.74
C ASN A 33 -26.45 -7.76 -6.96
N THR A 34 -25.22 -8.26 -6.79
CA THR A 34 -24.20 -8.24 -7.85
C THR A 34 -23.34 -9.51 -7.85
N GLY A 35 -23.22 -10.15 -9.02
CA GLY A 35 -22.28 -11.23 -9.25
C GLY A 35 -22.54 -12.53 -8.47
N ARG A 36 -22.16 -13.66 -9.06
CA ARG A 36 -22.18 -14.98 -8.39
C ARG A 36 -20.87 -15.70 -8.61
N PRO A 37 -19.74 -15.22 -8.04
CA PRO A 37 -18.51 -15.99 -8.03
C PRO A 37 -18.79 -17.37 -7.42
N TRP A 38 -18.23 -18.43 -8.01
CA TRP A 38 -18.51 -19.83 -7.63
C TRP A 38 -19.99 -20.26 -7.64
N LYS A 39 -20.86 -19.53 -8.35
CA LYS A 39 -22.30 -19.82 -8.52
C LYS A 39 -23.11 -19.90 -7.21
N LYS A 40 -22.58 -19.40 -6.10
CA LYS A 40 -23.24 -19.35 -4.79
C LYS A 40 -23.35 -17.89 -4.32
N PRO A 41 -24.50 -17.22 -4.49
CA PRO A 41 -24.66 -15.83 -4.06
C PRO A 41 -24.62 -15.69 -2.53
N PRO A 42 -24.22 -14.52 -2.00
CA PRO A 42 -24.55 -14.16 -0.63
C PRO A 42 -26.08 -14.08 -0.45
N LEU A 43 -26.55 -14.41 0.75
CA LEU A 43 -27.94 -14.31 1.14
C LEU A 43 -28.04 -13.36 2.32
N ALA A 44 -29.04 -12.48 2.32
CA ALA A 44 -29.32 -11.64 3.47
C ALA A 44 -29.60 -12.54 4.70
N ILE A 45 -29.05 -12.15 5.84
CA ILE A 45 -29.17 -12.85 7.11
C ILE A 45 -30.53 -12.53 7.69
N THR A 46 -31.27 -13.59 7.99
CA THR A 46 -32.61 -13.56 8.55
C THR A 46 -32.65 -14.44 9.79
N SER A 47 -33.69 -14.27 10.61
CA SER A 47 -33.93 -15.17 11.74
C SER A 47 -34.04 -16.64 11.35
N SER A 48 -34.50 -16.94 10.12
CA SER A 48 -34.63 -18.31 9.62
C SER A 48 -33.32 -18.94 9.17
N ASN A 49 -32.31 -18.15 8.75
CA ASN A 49 -31.05 -18.71 8.22
C ASN A 49 -29.83 -18.43 9.12
N VAL A 50 -29.90 -17.49 10.07
CA VAL A 50 -28.73 -17.04 10.86
C VAL A 50 -27.98 -18.18 11.53
N ALA A 51 -28.68 -19.21 12.01
CA ALA A 51 -28.08 -20.38 12.61
C ALA A 51 -27.21 -21.19 11.63
N GLU A 52 -27.74 -21.48 10.44
CA GLU A 52 -27.02 -22.20 9.39
C GLU A 52 -25.83 -21.38 8.87
N ARG A 53 -26.07 -20.09 8.59
CA ARG A 53 -25.06 -19.16 8.06
C ARG A 53 -23.91 -18.97 9.06
N SER A 54 -24.21 -18.85 10.35
CA SER A 54 -23.21 -18.73 11.40
C SER A 54 -22.33 -19.98 11.51
N ARG A 55 -22.92 -21.19 11.41
CA ARG A 55 -22.14 -22.44 11.42
C ARG A 55 -21.17 -22.54 10.24
N LEU A 56 -21.62 -22.15 9.04
CA LEU A 56 -20.76 -22.12 7.86
C LEU A 56 -19.59 -21.14 8.01
N LEU A 57 -19.84 -19.94 8.55
CA LEU A 57 -18.78 -18.95 8.76
C LEU A 57 -17.79 -19.38 9.84
N ILE A 58 -18.28 -19.88 10.97
CA ILE A 58 -17.42 -20.35 12.08
C ILE A 58 -16.56 -21.52 11.64
N ASP A 59 -17.08 -22.44 10.82
CA ASP A 59 -16.27 -23.52 10.25
C ASP A 59 -15.07 -22.98 9.47
N GLN A 60 -15.27 -21.94 8.65
CA GLN A 60 -14.17 -21.26 7.94
C GLN A 60 -13.19 -20.58 8.89
N TYR A 61 -13.69 -19.89 9.93
CA TYR A 61 -12.85 -19.22 10.94
C TYR A 61 -12.00 -20.22 11.73
N ARG A 62 -12.56 -21.36 12.11
CA ARG A 62 -11.85 -22.45 12.79
C ARG A 62 -10.81 -23.12 11.89
N LYS A 63 -11.12 -23.30 10.61
CA LYS A 63 -10.12 -23.78 9.63
C LYS A 63 -8.97 -22.81 9.50
N LYS A 64 -9.25 -21.50 9.44
CA LYS A 64 -8.21 -20.45 9.44
C LYS A 64 -7.42 -20.41 10.75
N SER A 65 -8.06 -20.60 11.91
CA SER A 65 -7.38 -20.56 13.22
C SER A 65 -6.30 -21.61 13.34
N ASN A 66 -6.48 -22.78 12.74
CA ASN A 66 -5.49 -23.88 12.74
C ASN A 66 -4.16 -23.53 12.05
N LEU A 67 -4.09 -22.41 11.32
CA LEU A 67 -2.87 -21.92 10.67
C LEU A 67 -2.04 -21.00 11.59
N TYR A 68 -2.56 -20.63 12.76
CA TYR A 68 -1.96 -19.68 13.69
C TYR A 68 -1.73 -20.29 15.08
N ARG A 69 -0.87 -19.64 15.88
CA ARG A 69 -0.47 -20.11 17.22
C ARG A 69 -1.31 -19.52 18.36
N SER A 70 -2.19 -18.57 18.07
CA SER A 70 -3.08 -17.92 19.04
C SER A 70 -4.53 -18.38 18.85
N ASN A 71 -5.34 -18.26 19.90
CA ASN A 71 -6.79 -18.45 19.84
C ASN A 71 -7.55 -17.21 19.32
N VAL A 72 -6.84 -16.22 18.76
CA VAL A 72 -7.41 -15.03 18.11
C VAL A 72 -7.12 -15.10 16.62
N VAL A 73 -8.16 -14.90 15.81
CA VAL A 73 -8.08 -14.91 14.34
C VAL A 73 -8.40 -13.52 13.82
N LEU A 74 -7.51 -12.97 12.98
CA LEU A 74 -7.81 -11.78 12.20
C LEU A 74 -8.58 -12.18 10.94
N VAL A 75 -9.73 -11.55 10.68
CA VAL A 75 -10.48 -11.71 9.43
C VAL A 75 -10.71 -10.33 8.84
N GLU A 76 -10.05 -10.05 7.72
CA GLU A 76 -10.21 -8.78 7.02
C GLU A 76 -11.50 -8.78 6.22
N LEU A 77 -12.31 -7.75 6.41
CA LEU A 77 -13.56 -7.55 5.68
C LEU A 77 -13.38 -6.35 4.76
N GLY A 78 -12.98 -6.62 3.52
CA GLY A 78 -12.61 -5.57 2.58
C GLY A 78 -12.25 -6.10 1.21
N GLY A 79 -11.79 -5.20 0.34
CA GLY A 79 -11.45 -5.49 -1.04
C GLY A 79 -11.23 -4.20 -1.83
N TYR A 80 -10.88 -4.34 -3.11
CA TYR A 80 -10.65 -3.19 -3.98
C TYR A 80 -11.92 -2.36 -4.13
N SER A 81 -11.86 -1.09 -3.73
CA SER A 81 -12.95 -0.10 -3.83
C SER A 81 -14.26 -0.48 -3.12
N LEU A 82 -14.21 -1.30 -2.06
CA LEU A 82 -15.39 -1.54 -1.20
C LEU A 82 -15.66 -0.35 -0.27
N TYR A 83 -16.90 -0.28 0.25
CA TYR A 83 -17.37 0.76 1.16
C TYR A 83 -17.42 2.15 0.52
N SER A 84 -17.62 2.20 -0.81
CA SER A 84 -17.76 3.46 -1.55
C SER A 84 -19.17 4.02 -1.49
N LYS A 85 -20.15 3.16 -1.15
CA LYS A 85 -21.58 3.50 -1.05
C LYS A 85 -22.11 3.14 0.34
N GLU A 86 -23.05 3.95 0.83
CA GLU A 86 -23.75 3.71 2.10
C GLU A 86 -24.40 2.32 2.14
N GLN A 87 -25.13 1.94 1.08
CA GLN A 87 -25.77 0.63 0.97
C GLN A 87 -24.79 -0.57 1.09
N GLU A 88 -23.56 -0.44 0.58
CA GLU A 88 -22.54 -1.50 0.72
C GLU A 88 -22.14 -1.67 2.19
N THR A 89 -22.01 -0.54 2.89
CA THR A 89 -21.67 -0.49 4.32
C THR A 89 -22.80 -1.05 5.16
N ASP A 90 -24.05 -0.63 4.93
CA ASP A 90 -25.23 -1.11 5.64
C ASP A 90 -25.43 -2.61 5.44
N ASN A 91 -25.33 -3.09 4.21
CA ASN A 91 -25.43 -4.51 3.90
C ASN A 91 -24.36 -5.31 4.64
N GLN A 92 -23.10 -4.88 4.63
CA GLN A 92 -22.04 -5.59 5.35
C GLN A 92 -22.29 -5.54 6.87
N PHE A 93 -22.53 -4.35 7.43
CA PHE A 93 -22.67 -4.16 8.86
C PHE A 93 -23.86 -4.93 9.44
N THR A 94 -25.06 -4.75 8.88
CA THR A 94 -26.29 -5.35 9.43
C THR A 94 -26.27 -6.88 9.40
N ASN A 95 -25.77 -7.46 8.31
CA ASN A 95 -25.68 -8.92 8.16
C ASN A 95 -24.61 -9.53 9.07
N TYR A 96 -23.43 -8.90 9.19
CA TYR A 96 -22.41 -9.34 10.13
C TYR A 96 -22.85 -9.15 11.58
N GLN A 97 -23.53 -8.06 11.92
CA GLN A 97 -24.04 -7.83 13.27
C GLN A 97 -25.01 -8.93 13.70
N ALA A 98 -25.95 -9.32 12.82
CA ALA A 98 -26.87 -10.43 13.10
C ALA A 98 -26.14 -11.77 13.33
N ILE A 99 -25.08 -12.05 12.56
CA ILE A 99 -24.23 -13.24 12.78
C ILE A 99 -23.47 -13.14 14.10
N ILE A 100 -22.86 -11.99 14.39
CA ILE A 100 -22.09 -11.73 15.62
C ILE A 100 -22.98 -11.94 16.85
N ASP A 101 -24.16 -11.33 16.86
CA ASP A 101 -25.13 -11.42 17.96
C ASP A 101 -25.56 -12.88 18.18
N TYR A 102 -25.89 -13.59 17.09
CA TYR A 102 -26.25 -15.00 17.17
C TYR A 102 -25.10 -15.85 17.71
N VAL A 103 -23.89 -15.68 17.19
CA VAL A 103 -22.72 -16.48 17.59
C VAL A 103 -22.38 -16.23 19.05
N ASN A 104 -22.28 -14.98 19.48
CA ASN A 104 -21.92 -14.63 20.85
C ASN A 104 -22.96 -15.12 21.87
N ALA A 105 -24.23 -15.24 21.47
CA ALA A 105 -25.29 -15.77 22.35
C ALA A 105 -25.44 -17.30 22.34
N ASN A 106 -25.07 -17.98 21.24
CA ASN A 106 -25.44 -19.39 21.02
C ASN A 106 -24.25 -20.35 20.82
N VAL A 107 -23.02 -19.85 20.64
CA VAL A 107 -21.85 -20.69 20.35
C VAL A 107 -20.83 -20.55 21.47
N GLU A 108 -20.79 -21.55 22.35
CA GLU A 108 -19.85 -21.59 23.46
C GLU A 108 -18.39 -21.59 22.98
N GLY A 109 -17.54 -20.85 23.70
CA GLY A 109 -16.10 -20.75 23.43
C GLY A 109 -15.74 -19.95 22.17
N VAL A 110 -16.69 -19.26 21.56
CA VAL A 110 -16.47 -18.38 20.40
C VAL A 110 -16.96 -16.98 20.74
N THR A 111 -16.13 -15.98 20.46
CA THR A 111 -16.53 -14.57 20.52
C THR A 111 -16.08 -13.90 19.24
N ILE A 112 -17.00 -13.19 18.59
CA ILE A 112 -16.75 -12.41 17.38
C ILE A 112 -17.11 -10.96 17.67
N GLN A 113 -16.30 -10.03 17.15
CA GLN A 113 -16.56 -8.61 17.21
C GLN A 113 -15.94 -7.94 15.99
N PHE A 114 -16.47 -6.77 15.60
CA PHE A 114 -15.70 -5.85 14.79
C PHE A 114 -14.50 -5.35 15.59
N GLY A 115 -13.37 -5.17 14.92
CA GLY A 115 -12.14 -4.72 15.56
C GLY A 115 -11.20 -4.09 14.56
N THR A 116 -10.16 -3.46 15.10
CA THR A 116 -9.08 -2.84 14.35
C THR A 116 -7.85 -3.76 14.31
N LEU A 117 -6.89 -3.43 13.45
CA LEU A 117 -5.59 -4.12 13.47
C LEU A 117 -4.87 -3.96 14.83
N SER A 118 -5.06 -2.83 15.51
CA SER A 118 -4.50 -2.61 16.85
C SER A 118 -5.09 -3.59 17.86
N ASP A 119 -6.42 -3.75 17.88
CA ASP A 119 -7.10 -4.70 18.78
C ASP A 119 -6.57 -6.13 18.57
N TYR A 120 -6.39 -6.53 17.30
CA TYR A 120 -5.80 -7.83 16.96
C TYR A 120 -4.38 -7.96 17.52
N PHE A 121 -3.48 -7.03 17.21
CA PHE A 121 -2.08 -7.15 17.64
C PHE A 121 -1.92 -7.06 19.16
N GLU A 122 -2.74 -6.25 19.84
CA GLU A 122 -2.78 -6.18 21.30
C GLU A 122 -3.25 -7.49 21.92
N SER A 123 -4.30 -8.11 21.37
CA SER A 123 -4.85 -9.37 21.89
C SER A 123 -3.88 -10.55 21.81
N ILE A 124 -3.00 -10.58 20.80
CA ILE A 124 -2.02 -11.67 20.60
C ILE A 124 -0.66 -11.38 21.22
N LYS A 125 -0.40 -10.14 21.65
CA LYS A 125 0.90 -9.72 22.17
C LYS A 125 1.26 -10.53 23.41
N GLY A 126 2.41 -11.20 23.37
CA GLY A 126 2.92 -12.02 24.48
C GLY A 126 2.18 -13.36 24.68
N LYS A 127 1.22 -13.73 23.82
CA LYS A 127 0.47 -15.00 23.94
C LYS A 127 1.23 -16.21 23.40
N PHE A 128 2.21 -16.00 22.54
CA PHE A 128 3.06 -17.05 21.99
C PHE A 128 4.44 -16.51 21.64
N LYS A 129 5.41 -17.40 21.46
CA LYS A 129 6.75 -17.05 20.94
C LYS A 129 6.75 -17.19 19.42
N PRO A 130 6.76 -16.08 18.64
CA PRO A 130 6.89 -16.16 17.18
C PRO A 130 8.27 -16.72 16.81
N PRO A 131 8.38 -17.48 15.70
CA PRO A 131 9.69 -17.87 15.19
C PRO A 131 10.47 -16.62 14.73
N LEU A 132 11.80 -16.66 14.89
CA LEU A 132 12.66 -15.68 14.24
C LEU A 132 12.72 -16.00 12.75
N LEU A 133 12.43 -15.01 11.91
CA LEU A 133 12.55 -15.10 10.47
C LEU A 133 13.46 -13.96 9.99
N THR A 134 14.45 -14.29 9.18
CA THR A 134 15.40 -13.35 8.58
C THR A 134 15.41 -13.56 7.07
N GLY A 135 15.30 -12.48 6.30
CA GLY A 135 15.29 -12.54 4.84
C GLY A 135 14.29 -11.55 4.24
N SER A 136 13.97 -11.77 2.97
CA SER A 136 12.96 -11.00 2.22
C SER A 136 11.91 -11.94 1.63
N PHE A 137 10.79 -11.36 1.20
CA PHE A 137 9.72 -12.07 0.48
C PHE A 137 9.76 -11.78 -1.02
N PHE A 138 10.96 -11.76 -1.61
CA PHE A 138 11.14 -11.62 -3.06
C PHE A 138 11.76 -12.89 -3.67
N THR A 139 11.40 -13.30 -4.88
CA THR A 139 10.40 -12.69 -5.78
C THR A 139 9.03 -13.32 -5.59
N TYR A 140 7.98 -12.50 -5.44
CA TYR A 140 6.61 -12.96 -5.28
C TYR A 140 6.09 -13.69 -6.52
N SER A 141 5.28 -14.72 -6.30
CA SER A 141 4.58 -15.46 -7.35
C SER A 141 3.22 -15.91 -6.82
N GLU A 142 2.16 -15.52 -7.51
CA GLU A 142 0.77 -15.85 -7.17
C GLU A 142 0.43 -17.31 -7.51
N ILE A 143 0.75 -17.70 -8.74
CA ILE A 143 0.56 -19.04 -9.27
C ILE A 143 1.87 -19.54 -9.88
N LYS A 144 1.99 -20.86 -10.05
CA LYS A 144 3.25 -21.50 -10.45
C LYS A 144 3.86 -20.82 -11.68
N GLN A 145 5.11 -20.39 -11.54
CA GLN A 145 5.95 -19.79 -12.57
C GLN A 145 5.57 -18.36 -13.01
N GLU A 146 4.59 -17.71 -12.39
CA GLU A 146 4.27 -16.31 -12.64
C GLU A 146 4.96 -15.40 -11.62
N TYR A 147 6.26 -15.15 -11.82
CA TYR A 147 7.05 -14.32 -10.93
C TYR A 147 6.89 -12.84 -11.24
N TRP A 148 6.60 -12.04 -10.21
CA TRP A 148 6.43 -10.60 -10.31
C TRP A 148 7.78 -9.87 -10.25
N SER A 149 8.73 -10.24 -11.11
CA SER A 149 10.01 -9.54 -11.25
C SER A 149 9.99 -8.43 -12.30
N GLY A 150 9.00 -8.42 -13.21
CA GLY A 150 8.93 -7.43 -14.29
C GLY A 150 8.85 -5.97 -13.80
N TYR A 151 8.09 -5.72 -12.73
CA TYR A 151 7.92 -4.37 -12.20
C TYR A 151 9.20 -3.79 -11.58
N PHE A 152 10.24 -4.60 -11.35
CA PHE A 152 11.57 -4.10 -10.97
C PHE A 152 12.16 -3.18 -12.05
N THR A 153 11.77 -3.35 -13.32
CA THR A 153 12.30 -2.57 -14.44
C THR A 153 11.26 -1.67 -15.12
N THR A 154 9.98 -2.05 -15.12
CA THR A 154 8.89 -1.33 -15.82
C THR A 154 8.94 0.19 -15.61
N ARG A 155 8.85 0.97 -16.69
CA ARG A 155 8.91 2.45 -16.67
C ARG A 155 10.20 3.01 -16.00
N PRO A 156 11.39 2.69 -16.54
CA PRO A 156 12.66 3.05 -15.90
C PRO A 156 12.92 4.57 -15.85
N PHE A 157 12.39 5.34 -16.82
CA PHE A 157 12.49 6.80 -16.80
C PHE A 157 11.79 7.42 -15.60
N ASP A 158 10.59 6.94 -15.26
CA ASP A 158 9.83 7.43 -14.11
C ASP A 158 10.51 7.01 -12.79
N LYS A 159 11.07 5.78 -12.73
CA LYS A 159 11.89 5.33 -11.58
C LYS A 159 13.12 6.24 -11.36
N ALA A 160 13.82 6.59 -12.43
CA ALA A 160 14.96 7.53 -12.37
C ALA A 160 14.52 8.94 -11.95
N LEU A 161 13.36 9.40 -12.43
CA LEU A 161 12.79 10.70 -12.04
C LEU A 161 12.46 10.75 -10.54
N GLY A 162 11.91 9.67 -9.98
CA GLY A 162 11.69 9.52 -8.54
C GLY A 162 12.97 9.68 -7.72
N ARG A 163 14.07 9.04 -8.15
CA ARG A 163 15.40 9.19 -7.52
C ARG A 163 15.95 10.61 -7.62
N ARG A 164 15.70 11.29 -8.74
CA ARG A 164 16.07 12.70 -8.92
C ARG A 164 15.33 13.60 -7.94
N LEU A 165 14.01 13.45 -7.80
CA LEU A 165 13.21 14.23 -6.85
C LEU A 165 13.66 13.97 -5.40
N GLU A 166 13.89 12.70 -5.04
CA GLU A 166 14.43 12.30 -3.73
C GLU A 166 15.76 13.01 -3.41
N SER A 167 16.72 12.97 -4.34
CA SER A 167 18.03 13.60 -4.18
C SER A 167 17.94 15.12 -4.00
N ILE A 168 17.12 15.79 -4.82
CA ILE A 168 16.93 17.24 -4.76
C ILE A 168 16.23 17.66 -3.46
N LEU A 169 15.24 16.90 -2.99
CA LEU A 169 14.60 17.12 -1.69
C LEU A 169 15.58 16.97 -0.52
N TYR A 170 16.46 15.98 -0.59
CA TYR A 170 17.52 15.81 0.41
C TYR A 170 18.48 17.02 0.40
N ALA A 171 18.90 17.48 -0.77
CA ALA A 171 19.77 18.64 -0.89
C ALA A 171 19.13 19.92 -0.33
N ALA A 172 17.85 20.19 -0.66
CA ALA A 172 17.13 21.32 -0.08
C ALA A 172 17.03 21.23 1.45
N SER A 173 16.76 20.03 1.99
CA SER A 173 16.74 19.81 3.44
C SER A 173 18.12 20.07 4.08
N ALA A 174 19.21 19.66 3.43
CA ALA A 174 20.58 19.94 3.88
C ALA A 174 20.93 21.44 3.83
N MET A 175 20.31 22.21 2.94
CA MET A 175 20.40 23.68 2.88
C MET A 175 19.52 24.41 3.90
N GLY A 176 18.82 23.65 4.75
CA GLY A 176 17.98 24.17 5.83
C GLY A 176 16.50 24.36 5.47
N ALA A 177 16.01 23.77 4.38
CA ALA A 177 14.58 23.81 4.06
C ALA A 177 13.76 23.16 5.18
N LEU A 178 12.74 23.86 5.66
CA LEU A 178 11.76 23.31 6.57
C LEU A 178 10.84 22.33 5.84
N PRO A 179 10.34 21.27 6.51
CA PRO A 179 9.39 20.34 5.89
C PRO A 179 8.15 21.00 5.29
N THR A 180 7.71 22.13 5.86
CA THR A 180 6.57 22.93 5.39
C THR A 180 6.86 23.64 4.07
N GLU A 181 8.09 24.11 3.84
CA GLU A 181 8.50 24.75 2.58
C GLU A 181 8.50 23.73 1.43
N MET A 182 8.84 22.48 1.71
CA MET A 182 8.93 21.38 0.74
C MET A 182 7.70 20.46 0.74
N GLN A 183 6.59 20.89 1.35
CA GLN A 183 5.45 20.01 1.62
C GLN A 183 4.89 19.36 0.35
N GLU A 184 4.67 20.13 -0.71
CA GLU A 184 4.07 19.59 -1.94
C GLU A 184 5.00 18.63 -2.68
N ALA A 185 6.29 18.96 -2.73
CA ALA A 185 7.30 18.08 -3.33
C ALA A 185 7.48 16.78 -2.52
N ARG A 186 7.43 16.86 -1.19
CA ARG A 186 7.41 15.67 -0.30
C ARG A 186 6.18 14.82 -0.52
N ARG A 187 4.98 15.42 -0.58
CA ARG A 187 3.72 14.71 -0.86
C ARG A 187 3.77 14.01 -2.22
N THR A 188 4.29 14.69 -3.24
CA THR A 188 4.46 14.11 -4.58
C THR A 188 5.36 12.89 -4.56
N LEU A 189 6.53 12.98 -3.93
CA LEU A 189 7.44 11.83 -3.83
C LEU A 189 6.79 10.68 -3.04
N SER A 190 6.11 10.98 -1.93
CA SER A 190 5.40 10.00 -1.11
C SER A 190 4.28 9.31 -1.90
N LEU A 191 3.49 10.07 -2.66
CA LEU A 191 2.45 9.53 -3.53
C LEU A 191 3.05 8.63 -4.62
N TYR A 192 4.21 9.00 -5.18
CA TYR A 192 4.88 8.16 -6.17
C TYR A 192 5.41 6.84 -5.57
N GLN A 193 5.67 6.77 -4.26
CA GLN A 193 6.01 5.50 -3.59
C GLN A 193 4.82 4.53 -3.48
N HIS A 194 3.61 4.94 -3.90
CA HIS A 194 2.49 4.03 -4.08
C HIS A 194 2.91 2.81 -4.90
N HIS A 195 2.37 1.64 -4.56
CA HIS A 195 2.77 0.36 -5.17
C HIS A 195 2.34 0.20 -6.63
N ASP A 196 1.60 1.16 -7.21
CA ASP A 196 1.40 1.30 -8.67
C ASP A 196 2.11 2.53 -9.28
N GLY A 197 2.75 3.35 -8.44
CA GLY A 197 3.56 4.49 -8.85
C GLY A 197 4.97 4.05 -9.25
N ILE A 198 5.84 3.83 -8.28
CA ILE A 198 7.26 3.48 -8.50
C ILE A 198 7.45 2.14 -9.21
N THR A 199 6.54 1.19 -9.00
CA THR A 199 6.54 -0.11 -9.69
C THR A 199 6.24 0.02 -11.19
N GLY A 200 5.52 1.08 -11.58
CA GLY A 200 5.13 1.34 -12.96
C GLY A 200 3.95 0.50 -13.45
N THR A 201 3.14 -0.06 -12.55
CA THR A 201 1.97 -0.90 -12.87
C THR A 201 0.68 -0.12 -13.11
N ALA A 202 0.66 1.21 -12.90
CA ALA A 202 -0.48 2.05 -13.24
C ALA A 202 -0.69 2.23 -14.77
N THR A 203 -1.90 2.67 -15.14
CA THR A 203 -2.24 3.01 -16.52
C THR A 203 -1.42 4.21 -17.04
N ASN A 204 -1.31 4.36 -18.36
CA ASN A 204 -0.48 5.41 -18.97
C ASN A 204 -0.86 6.83 -18.51
N LYS A 205 -2.17 7.13 -18.42
CA LYS A 205 -2.66 8.44 -17.97
C LYS A 205 -2.25 8.75 -16.52
N VAL A 206 -2.31 7.74 -15.64
CA VAL A 206 -1.92 7.88 -14.23
C VAL A 206 -0.41 8.07 -14.10
N VAL A 207 0.37 7.34 -14.89
CA VAL A 207 1.84 7.49 -14.92
C VAL A 207 2.23 8.88 -15.42
N GLU A 208 1.56 9.40 -16.45
CA GLU A 208 1.76 10.78 -16.92
C GLU A 208 1.44 11.81 -15.84
N ASP A 209 0.43 11.56 -14.99
CA ASP A 209 0.12 12.41 -13.84
C ASP A 209 1.26 12.39 -12.80
N TYR A 210 1.75 11.20 -12.41
CA TYR A 210 2.91 11.09 -11.52
C TYR A 210 4.14 11.83 -12.08
N ALA A 211 4.42 11.63 -13.38
CA ALA A 211 5.56 12.21 -14.06
C ALA A 211 5.50 13.75 -14.08
N ARG A 212 4.32 14.32 -14.37
CA ARG A 212 4.07 15.77 -14.31
C ARG A 212 4.26 16.33 -12.90
N ARG A 213 3.63 15.72 -11.89
CA ARG A 213 3.75 16.14 -10.48
C ARG A 213 5.22 16.15 -10.03
N MET A 214 5.97 15.08 -10.34
CA MET A 214 7.38 14.98 -9.98
C MET A 214 8.22 16.06 -10.66
N MET A 215 7.98 16.33 -11.95
CA MET A 215 8.69 17.40 -12.67
C MET A 215 8.41 18.78 -12.09
N ASP A 216 7.16 19.09 -11.77
CA ASP A 216 6.78 20.37 -11.17
C ASP A 216 7.39 20.52 -9.78
N SER A 217 7.42 19.44 -9.00
CA SER A 217 8.10 19.38 -7.71
C SER A 217 9.60 19.62 -7.82
N ILE A 218 10.28 18.97 -8.78
CA ILE A 218 11.72 19.18 -9.04
C ILE A 218 12.00 20.65 -9.33
N ARG A 219 11.22 21.27 -10.24
CA ARG A 219 11.39 22.68 -10.59
C ARG A 219 11.16 23.60 -9.39
N SER A 220 10.13 23.32 -8.59
CA SER A 220 9.80 24.09 -7.40
C SER A 220 10.95 24.04 -6.37
N VAL A 221 11.47 22.85 -6.07
CA VAL A 221 12.57 22.68 -5.11
C VAL A 221 13.86 23.32 -5.64
N GLN A 222 14.18 23.15 -6.92
CA GLN A 222 15.34 23.80 -7.54
C GLN A 222 15.22 25.33 -7.50
N SER A 223 14.03 25.88 -7.71
CA SER A 223 13.77 27.33 -7.59
C SER A 223 13.99 27.81 -6.16
N TRP A 224 13.50 27.07 -5.16
CA TRP A 224 13.76 27.38 -3.75
C TRP A 224 15.27 27.34 -3.43
N MET A 225 15.98 26.32 -3.89
CA MET A 225 17.44 26.21 -3.70
C MET A 225 18.18 27.38 -4.36
N GLY A 226 17.78 27.75 -5.57
CA GLY A 226 18.34 28.91 -6.28
C GLY A 226 18.15 30.20 -5.49
N LYS A 227 16.94 30.47 -4.97
CA LYS A 227 16.70 31.62 -4.09
C LYS A 227 17.57 31.60 -2.85
N ARG A 228 17.78 30.43 -2.24
CA ARG A 228 18.60 30.24 -1.05
C ARG A 228 20.09 30.50 -1.30
N LEU A 229 20.59 30.19 -2.50
CA LEU A 229 21.96 30.47 -2.93
C LEU A 229 22.15 31.91 -3.46
N GLY A 230 21.06 32.65 -3.66
CA GLY A 230 21.03 33.97 -4.30
C GLY A 230 20.33 33.91 -5.65
N HIS A 231 19.44 34.88 -5.94
CA HIS A 231 18.48 34.91 -7.07
C HIS A 231 19.06 34.78 -8.51
N ARG A 232 20.35 34.50 -8.69
CA ARG A 232 21.03 34.35 -9.98
C ARG A 232 21.40 32.91 -10.34
N HIS A 233 21.21 31.94 -9.45
CA HIS A 233 21.60 30.55 -9.73
C HIS A 233 20.49 29.77 -10.44
N VAL A 234 20.86 29.12 -11.55
CA VAL A 234 20.01 28.18 -12.30
C VAL A 234 20.68 26.80 -12.33
N PRO A 235 19.91 25.70 -12.35
CA PRO A 235 20.49 24.37 -12.43
C PRO A 235 21.15 24.15 -13.80
N CYS A 236 22.39 23.65 -13.81
CA CYS A 236 23.08 23.32 -15.07
C CYS A 236 22.44 22.14 -15.82
N TRP A 237 21.92 21.16 -15.09
CA TRP A 237 21.24 20.02 -15.69
C TRP A 237 19.73 20.22 -15.71
N VAL A 238 19.21 20.67 -16.85
CA VAL A 238 17.79 20.95 -17.05
C VAL A 238 17.13 19.81 -17.81
N GLN A 239 15.96 19.40 -17.32
CA GLN A 239 15.11 18.42 -17.98
C GLN A 239 13.81 19.10 -18.37
N GLU A 240 13.52 19.14 -19.68
CA GLU A 240 12.35 19.88 -20.20
C GLU A 240 11.04 19.09 -20.00
N ALA A 241 11.12 17.76 -19.98
CA ALA A 241 9.97 16.87 -19.83
C ALA A 241 10.34 15.58 -19.07
N PRO A 242 9.38 14.90 -18.42
CA PRO A 242 9.66 13.76 -17.52
C PRO A 242 10.46 12.60 -18.14
N ARG A 243 10.34 12.37 -19.45
CA ARG A 243 11.00 11.27 -20.17
C ARG A 243 12.01 11.76 -21.23
N LYS A 244 12.39 13.03 -21.16
CA LYS A 244 13.43 13.60 -22.02
C LYS A 244 14.76 13.61 -21.28
N ALA A 245 15.85 13.31 -21.98
CA ALA A 245 17.18 13.40 -21.40
C ALA A 245 17.46 14.80 -20.84
N ALA A 246 18.10 14.86 -19.67
CA ALA A 246 18.61 16.12 -19.14
C ALA A 246 19.71 16.66 -20.06
N ARG A 247 19.74 17.98 -20.22
CA ARG A 247 20.76 18.69 -21.00
C ARG A 247 21.56 19.59 -20.07
N ASP A 248 22.87 19.64 -20.30
CA ASP A 248 23.76 20.60 -19.65
C ASP A 248 23.65 21.96 -20.37
N VAL A 249 23.04 22.93 -19.70
CA VAL A 249 22.87 24.30 -20.21
C VAL A 249 23.98 25.25 -19.74
N CYS A 250 24.91 24.78 -18.91
CA CYS A 250 26.09 25.54 -18.47
C CYS A 250 27.33 25.23 -19.34
N ARG A 251 27.29 24.16 -20.14
CA ARG A 251 28.40 23.78 -21.02
C ARG A 251 28.80 24.92 -21.97
N GLY A 252 30.08 25.28 -21.94
CA GLY A 252 30.63 26.35 -22.79
C GLY A 252 30.28 27.76 -22.36
N SER A 253 29.65 27.95 -21.19
CA SER A 253 29.45 29.28 -20.62
C SER A 253 30.63 29.67 -19.72
N GLU A 254 31.10 30.92 -19.81
CA GLU A 254 32.09 31.49 -18.87
C GLU A 254 31.47 31.81 -17.49
N LYS A 255 30.51 30.98 -17.04
CA LYS A 255 29.77 31.20 -15.80
C LYS A 255 30.47 30.53 -14.63
N GLU A 256 30.44 31.21 -13.48
CA GLU A 256 30.83 30.62 -12.21
C GLU A 256 29.84 29.51 -11.83
N VAL A 257 30.36 28.30 -11.55
CA VAL A 257 29.56 27.13 -11.18
C VAL A 257 29.68 26.90 -9.68
N VAL A 258 28.56 26.92 -8.98
CA VAL A 258 28.49 26.54 -7.56
C VAL A 258 28.18 25.06 -7.45
N LEU A 259 29.10 24.29 -6.86
CA LEU A 259 28.89 22.89 -6.53
C LEU A 259 28.46 22.77 -5.06
N PHE A 260 27.23 22.32 -4.83
CA PHE A 260 26.74 22.02 -3.49
C PHE A 260 26.80 20.51 -3.22
N ASN A 261 27.57 20.11 -2.21
CA ASN A 261 27.57 18.74 -1.72
C ASN A 261 26.63 18.61 -0.50
N PRO A 262 25.48 17.92 -0.64
CA PRO A 262 24.51 17.80 0.46
C PRO A 262 24.92 16.78 1.53
N LEU A 263 26.03 16.05 1.33
CA LEU A 263 26.48 15.02 2.26
C LEU A 263 27.23 15.63 3.45
N ARG A 264 26.91 15.16 4.66
CA ARG A 264 27.55 15.61 5.91
C ARG A 264 28.99 15.14 6.06
N THR A 265 29.44 14.18 5.24
CA THR A 265 30.78 13.62 5.27
C THR A 265 31.63 14.14 4.12
N ALA A 266 32.86 14.57 4.43
CA ALA A 266 33.85 14.86 3.41
C ALA A 266 34.11 13.59 2.60
N GLN A 267 33.84 13.64 1.29
CA GLN A 267 34.18 12.54 0.41
C GLN A 267 35.68 12.61 0.13
N LYS A 268 36.44 11.66 0.67
CA LYS A 268 37.80 11.41 0.21
C LYS A 268 37.70 10.52 -1.02
N TYR A 269 38.24 10.98 -2.13
CA TYR A 269 38.53 10.08 -3.24
C TYR A 269 39.66 9.15 -2.77
N CYS A 270 39.52 7.85 -3.00
CA CYS A 270 40.69 6.97 -2.99
C CYS A 270 41.51 7.35 -4.22
N ASP A 271 42.76 7.77 -4.02
CA ASP A 271 43.74 7.95 -5.08
C ASP A 271 44.03 6.62 -5.80
#